data_AF-A0A9P5PSZ7-F1
#
_entry.id   AF-A0A9P5PSZ7-F1
#
_cell.length_a   1.000
_cell.length_b   1.000
_cell.length_c   1.000
_cell.angle_alpha   90.00
_cell.angle_beta   90.00
_cell.angle_gamma   90.00
#
_symmetry.space_group_name_H-M   'P 1'
#
loop_
_entity.id
_entity.type
_entity.pdbx_description
1 polymer ?
#
loop_
_entity_poly.entity_id
_entity_poly.type
_entity_poly.pdbx_seq_one_letter_code
_entity_poly.pdbx_strand_id
1 'polypeptide(L)'
;IPPVLILSGYFARKWYLRRRLALYGLGKGAPGFQTSVRRIRVTPEIAARIRRGEEVSPEEITAAAAKAEEDERRGTSSSEPPLENRTQATYDESSSSEPINEWLPPSITAPKKRTKGKRK
;
A
#
# COMPACT_ATOMS: atom_id res chain seq x y z
N ILE A 1 -25.15 7.16 -30.63
CA ILE A 1 -24.31 8.27 -30.11
C ILE A 1 -23.08 8.36 -31.00
N PRO A 2 -22.81 9.52 -31.64
CA PRO A 2 -21.65 9.65 -32.50
C PRO A 2 -20.35 9.46 -31.71
N PRO A 3 -19.37 8.70 -32.23
CA PRO A 3 -18.14 8.34 -31.51
C PRO A 3 -17.30 9.55 -31.09
N VAL A 4 -17.39 10.66 -31.84
CA VAL A 4 -16.74 11.94 -31.53
C VAL A 4 -17.21 12.51 -30.19
N LEU A 5 -18.50 12.36 -29.84
CA LEU A 5 -19.03 12.85 -28.56
C LEU A 5 -18.52 12.01 -27.37
N ILE A 6 -18.35 10.69 -27.56
CA ILE A 6 -17.80 9.80 -26.54
C ILE A 6 -16.33 10.16 -26.27
N LEU A 7 -15.55 10.37 -27.33
CA LEU A 7 -14.15 10.75 -27.23
C LEU A 7 -13.98 12.14 -26.58
N SER A 8 -14.80 13.11 -26.99
CA SER A 8 -14.84 14.45 -26.40
C SER A 8 -15.17 14.40 -24.90
N GLY A 9 -16.21 13.64 -24.52
CA GLY A 9 -16.60 13.46 -23.12
C GLY A 9 -15.49 12.82 -22.27
N TYR A 10 -14.76 11.85 -22.84
CA TYR A 10 -13.61 11.23 -22.18
C TYR A 10 -12.50 12.25 -21.88
N PHE A 11 -12.12 13.07 -22.85
CA PHE A 11 -11.08 14.08 -22.67
C PHE A 11 -11.49 15.17 -21.69
N ALA A 12 -12.74 15.67 -21.77
CA ALA A 12 -13.28 16.64 -20.83
C ALA A 12 -13.26 16.12 -19.39
N ARG A 13 -13.68 14.86 -19.17
CA ARG A 13 -13.65 14.21 -17.86
C ARG A 13 -12.22 14.04 -17.34
N LYS A 14 -11.30 13.61 -18.20
CA LYS A 14 -9.88 13.44 -17.84
C LYS A 14 -9.24 14.76 -17.39
N TRP A 15 -9.52 15.85 -18.12
CA TRP A 15 -9.05 17.19 -17.76
C TRP A 15 -9.66 17.68 -16.45
N TYR A 16 -10.98 17.53 -16.27
CA TYR A 16 -11.68 17.93 -15.04
C TYR A 16 -11.13 17.22 -13.81
N LEU A 17 -10.91 15.91 -13.88
CA LEU A 17 -10.36 15.13 -12.76
C LEU A 17 -8.93 15.56 -12.43
N ARG A 18 -8.07 15.82 -13.43
CA ARG A 18 -6.71 16.32 -13.20
C ARG A 18 -6.73 17.69 -12.52
N ARG A 19 -7.56 18.61 -12.99
CA ARG A 19 -7.69 19.97 -12.42
C ARG A 19 -8.23 19.94 -10.99
N ARG A 20 -9.26 19.11 -10.74
CA ARG A 20 -9.82 18.93 -9.40
C ARG A 20 -8.79 18.33 -8.44
N LEU A 21 -8.00 17.36 -8.88
CA LEU A 21 -6.92 16.79 -8.09
C LEU A 21 -5.82 17.83 -7.79
N ALA A 22 -5.49 18.68 -8.76
CA ALA A 22 -4.49 19.73 -8.56
C ALA A 22 -4.94 20.81 -7.55
N LEU A 23 -6.24 21.16 -7.54
CA LEU A 23 -6.78 22.22 -6.68
C LEU A 23 -7.17 21.74 -5.28
N TYR A 24 -7.75 20.55 -5.18
CA TYR A 24 -8.38 20.05 -3.95
C TYR A 24 -8.07 18.58 -3.67
N GLY A 25 -7.23 17.96 -4.50
CA GLY A 25 -6.92 16.55 -4.38
C GLY A 25 -5.98 16.26 -3.22
N LEU A 26 -6.24 15.13 -2.56
CA LEU A 26 -5.27 14.43 -1.73
C LEU A 26 -4.95 13.12 -2.47
N GLY A 27 -3.67 12.81 -2.67
CA GLY A 27 -3.24 11.56 -3.33
C GLY A 27 -2.39 11.72 -4.59
N LYS A 28 -2.28 10.64 -5.37
CA LYS A 28 -1.35 10.48 -6.52
C LYS A 28 -1.56 11.54 -7.59
N GLY A 29 -0.67 12.54 -7.64
CA GLY A 29 -0.69 13.63 -8.63
C GLY A 29 -1.23 14.97 -8.09
N ALA A 30 -1.55 15.05 -6.80
CA ALA A 30 -1.76 16.33 -6.12
C ALA A 30 -0.41 17.03 -5.87
N PRO A 31 -0.32 18.35 -6.06
CA PRO A 31 0.90 19.11 -5.78
C PRO A 31 1.23 19.06 -4.28
N GLY A 32 2.51 18.90 -3.94
CA GLY A 32 2.98 18.89 -2.55
C GLY A 32 2.85 17.56 -1.80
N PHE A 33 2.24 16.53 -2.38
CA PHE A 33 2.12 15.22 -1.76
C PHE A 33 2.97 14.15 -2.46
N GLN A 34 4.02 13.66 -1.81
CA GLN A 34 4.85 12.55 -2.29
C GLN A 34 4.11 11.22 -2.14
N THR A 35 3.16 10.98 -3.03
CA THR A 35 2.19 9.87 -2.95
C THR A 35 2.47 8.75 -3.96
N SER A 36 3.49 8.92 -4.80
CA SER A 36 3.96 7.91 -5.76
C SER A 36 5.18 7.14 -5.25
N VAL A 37 5.25 6.85 -3.96
CA VAL A 37 6.30 6.01 -3.39
C VAL A 37 6.03 4.55 -3.74
N ARG A 38 7.05 3.85 -4.25
CA ARG A 38 6.99 2.43 -4.56
C ARG A 38 7.43 1.65 -3.31
N ARG A 39 6.68 0.59 -2.96
CA ARG A 39 7.14 -0.36 -1.94
C ARG A 39 8.24 -1.24 -2.54
N ILE A 40 9.37 -1.32 -1.85
CA ILE A 40 10.53 -2.13 -2.24
C ILE A 40 10.67 -3.24 -1.19
N ARG A 41 11.02 -4.45 -1.62
CA ARG A 41 11.31 -5.56 -0.70
C ARG A 41 12.65 -5.29 -0.03
N VAL A 42 12.69 -5.39 1.29
CA VAL A 42 13.93 -5.21 2.05
C VAL A 42 14.62 -6.56 2.18
N THR A 43 15.89 -6.62 1.78
CA THR A 43 16.72 -7.82 1.92
C THR A 43 16.99 -8.15 3.40
N PRO A 44 17.20 -9.43 3.77
CA PRO A 44 17.36 -9.83 5.17
C PRO A 44 18.53 -9.14 5.90
N GLU A 45 19.64 -8.87 5.20
CA GLU A 45 20.79 -8.16 5.78
C GLU A 45 20.43 -6.73 6.21
N ILE A 46 19.79 -5.98 5.31
CA ILE A 46 19.32 -4.61 5.57
C ILE A 46 18.26 -4.60 6.67
N ALA A 47 17.35 -5.59 6.67
CA ALA A 47 16.34 -5.69 7.72
C ALA A 47 16.98 -5.88 9.11
N ALA A 48 18.07 -6.66 9.20
CA ALA A 48 18.81 -6.84 10.45
C ALA A 48 19.52 -5.55 10.90
N ARG A 49 20.09 -4.78 9.96
CA ARG A 49 20.72 -3.46 10.26
C ARG A 49 19.71 -2.46 10.80
N ILE A 50 18.54 -2.37 10.16
CA ILE A 50 17.45 -1.49 10.62
C ILE A 50 16.99 -1.89 12.03
N ARG A 51 16.86 -3.20 12.31
CA ARG A 51 16.51 -3.68 13.67
C ARG A 51 17.57 -3.36 14.72
N ARG A 52 18.85 -3.29 14.33
CA ARG A 52 19.95 -2.85 15.20
C ARG A 52 19.97 -1.34 15.43
N GLY A 53 19.18 -0.57 14.68
CA GLY A 53 19.17 0.89 14.74
C GLY A 53 20.32 1.55 13.98
N GLU A 54 20.94 0.83 13.04
CA GLU A 54 21.95 1.40 12.13
C GLU A 54 21.26 2.26 11.06
N GLU A 55 21.81 3.44 10.76
CA GLU A 55 21.29 4.32 9.71
C GLU A 55 21.63 3.73 8.34
N VAL A 56 20.62 3.26 7.62
CA VAL A 56 20.76 2.71 6.26
C VAL A 56 20.24 3.73 5.25
N SER A 57 21.06 4.09 4.27
CA SER A 57 20.66 5.03 3.23
C SER A 57 19.66 4.41 2.23
N PRO A 58 18.76 5.19 1.61
CA PRO A 58 17.84 4.68 0.60
C PRO A 58 18.53 4.02 -0.60
N GLU A 59 19.72 4.50 -0.96
CA GLU A 59 20.52 3.98 -2.07
C GLU A 59 21.10 2.59 -1.76
N GLU A 60 21.46 2.32 -0.50
CA GLU A 60 21.88 0.98 -0.07
C GLU A 60 20.72 -0.03 -0.15
N ILE A 61 19.51 0.38 0.24
CA ILE A 61 18.32 -0.48 0.16
C ILE A 61 18.04 -0.87 -1.29
N THR A 62 18.13 0.09 -2.22
CA THR A 62 17.89 -0.17 -3.64
C THR A 62 18.98 -1.02 -4.26
N ALA A 63 20.25 -0.76 -3.94
CA ALA A 63 21.38 -1.56 -4.41
C ALA A 63 21.31 -3.01 -3.89
N ALA A 64 20.99 -3.20 -2.61
CA ALA A 64 20.83 -4.53 -2.02
C ALA A 64 19.64 -5.27 -2.63
N ALA A 65 18.50 -4.58 -2.82
CA ALA A 65 17.33 -5.17 -3.48
C ALA A 65 17.61 -5.58 -4.93
N ALA A 66 18.35 -4.76 -5.69
CA ALA A 66 18.74 -5.08 -7.06
C ALA A 66 19.68 -6.29 -7.11
N LYS A 67 20.67 -6.35 -6.22
CA LYS A 67 21.60 -7.48 -6.12
C LYS A 67 20.89 -8.80 -5.78
N ALA A 68 19.97 -8.76 -4.81
CA ALA A 68 19.17 -9.94 -4.45
C ALA A 68 18.29 -10.42 -5.62
N GLU A 69 17.70 -9.50 -6.39
CA GLU A 69 16.92 -9.86 -7.58
C GLU A 69 17.80 -10.50 -8.68
N GLU A 70 19.04 -10.04 -8.85
CA GLU A 70 20.00 -10.66 -9.75
C GLU A 70 20.41 -12.07 -9.31
N ASP A 71 20.65 -12.26 -8.01
CA ASP A 71 21.01 -13.57 -7.44
C ASP A 71 19.84 -14.57 -7.52
N GLU A 72 18.60 -14.12 -7.31
CA GLU A 72 17.37 -14.89 -7.55
C GLU A 72 17.27 -15.32 -9.03
N ARG A 73 17.54 -14.42 -9.97
CA ARG A 73 17.51 -14.71 -11.42
C ARG A 73 18.62 -15.67 -11.85
N ARG A 74 19.78 -15.62 -11.20
CA ARG A 74 20.93 -16.52 -11.48
C ARG A 74 20.72 -17.92 -10.90
N GLY A 75 19.65 -18.15 -10.13
CA GLY A 75 19.27 -19.47 -9.67
C GLY A 75 20.22 -20.06 -8.62
N THR A 76 21.04 -19.24 -7.95
CA THR A 76 21.88 -19.69 -6.84
C THR A 76 21.01 -19.84 -5.59
N SER A 77 20.15 -20.86 -5.60
CA SER A 77 19.38 -21.28 -4.44
C SER A 77 20.30 -22.00 -3.46
N SER A 78 20.76 -21.31 -2.43
CA SER A 78 21.26 -21.96 -1.22
C SER A 78 20.45 -21.49 -0.01
N SER A 79 19.63 -22.44 0.44
CA SER A 79 18.82 -22.55 1.67
C SER A 79 17.58 -21.66 1.84
N GLU A 80 16.44 -22.29 1.62
CA GLU A 80 15.10 -21.95 2.11
C GLU A 80 15.00 -22.08 3.66
N PRO A 81 14.02 -21.46 4.34
CA PRO A 81 12.64 -21.96 4.25
C PRO A 81 11.62 -20.95 3.70
N PRO A 82 10.53 -21.46 3.11
CA PRO A 82 9.41 -20.64 2.64
C PRO A 82 8.43 -20.45 3.79
N LEU A 83 8.13 -19.19 4.15
CA LEU A 83 7.02 -18.86 5.07
C LEU A 83 6.31 -17.59 4.56
N GLU A 84 5.28 -17.85 3.76
CA GLU A 84 3.92 -17.40 4.05
C GLU A 84 3.73 -15.91 4.38
N ASN A 85 3.49 -15.10 3.35
CA ASN A 85 2.76 -13.84 3.47
C ASN A 85 1.65 -13.79 2.41
N ARG A 86 0.80 -14.82 2.42
CA ARG A 86 -0.57 -14.73 1.92
C ARG A 86 -1.49 -14.63 3.13
N THR A 87 -1.49 -13.48 3.81
CA THR A 87 -2.59 -13.11 4.69
C THR A 87 -3.81 -12.79 3.82
N GLN A 88 -4.46 -13.85 3.34
CA GLN A 88 -5.91 -13.86 3.28
C GLN A 88 -6.36 -13.82 4.73
N ALA A 89 -6.98 -12.70 5.12
CA ALA A 89 -7.59 -12.54 6.41
C ALA A 89 -8.79 -13.49 6.52
N THR A 90 -8.55 -14.70 7.01
CA THR A 90 -9.55 -15.49 7.72
C THR A 90 -9.31 -15.27 9.20
N TYR A 91 -10.15 -14.41 9.76
CA TYR A 91 -10.21 -14.06 11.17
C TYR A 91 -10.68 -15.29 11.94
N ASP A 92 -9.76 -15.99 12.62
CA ASP A 92 -10.14 -16.87 13.72
C ASP A 92 -10.30 -16.01 14.98
N GLU A 93 -11.49 -16.13 15.54
CA GLU A 93 -12.04 -15.35 16.63
C GLU A 93 -11.49 -15.90 17.95
N SER A 94 -10.36 -15.37 18.40
CA SER A 94 -9.90 -15.53 19.78
C SER A 94 -9.64 -14.15 20.39
N SER A 95 -10.49 -13.80 21.34
CA SER A 95 -10.46 -12.62 22.20
C SER A 95 -9.06 -12.29 22.72
N SER A 96 -8.34 -11.44 22.00
CA SER A 96 -7.16 -10.74 22.48
C SER A 96 -7.56 -9.29 22.63
N SER A 97 -7.52 -8.78 23.86
CA SER A 97 -7.78 -7.39 24.19
C SER A 97 -6.77 -6.48 23.47
N GLU A 98 -7.09 -6.06 22.25
CA GLU A 98 -6.33 -5.02 21.56
C GLU A 98 -6.37 -3.74 22.42
N PRO A 99 -5.24 -3.01 22.56
CA PRO A 99 -5.25 -1.73 23.23
C PRO A 99 -6.18 -0.79 22.46
N ILE A 100 -7.30 -0.45 23.07
CA ILE A 100 -8.25 0.53 22.54
C ILE A 100 -7.43 1.78 22.25
N ASN A 101 -7.33 2.15 20.97
CA ASN A 101 -6.55 3.30 20.56
C ASN A 101 -7.19 4.58 21.13
N GLU A 102 -6.66 5.05 22.27
CA GLU A 102 -7.16 6.20 23.03
C GLU A 102 -7.10 7.52 22.25
N TRP A 103 -6.29 7.56 21.19
CA TRP A 103 -6.07 8.77 20.38
C TRP A 103 -7.19 9.03 19.39
N LEU A 104 -8.00 8.01 19.06
CA LEU A 104 -9.09 8.14 18.11
C LEU A 104 -10.42 8.20 18.84
N PRO A 105 -11.33 9.12 18.47
CA PRO A 105 -12.65 9.15 19.07
C PRO A 105 -13.38 7.82 18.83
N PRO A 106 -14.20 7.36 19.79
CA PRO A 106 -14.89 6.06 19.73
C PRO A 106 -15.85 5.94 18.54
N SER A 107 -16.22 7.05 17.91
CA SER A 107 -17.05 7.09 16.70
C SER A 107 -16.37 6.50 15.46
N ILE A 108 -15.04 6.43 15.42
CA ILE A 108 -14.26 5.92 14.28
C ILE A 108 -13.78 4.48 14.53
N THR A 109 -13.44 4.15 15.78
CA THR A 109 -12.84 2.85 16.13
C THR A 109 -13.87 1.74 16.32
N ALA A 110 -15.11 2.07 16.69
CA ALA A 110 -16.16 1.07 16.83
C ALA A 110 -16.75 0.70 15.45
N PRO A 111 -16.70 -0.58 15.04
CA PRO A 111 -17.33 -1.01 13.79
C PRO A 111 -18.86 -0.82 13.88
N LYS A 112 -19.39 0.15 13.15
CA LYS A 112 -20.84 0.39 13.06
C LYS A 112 -21.50 -0.80 12.36
N LYS A 113 -22.10 -1.71 13.12
CA LYS A 113 -22.90 -2.83 12.61
C LYS A 113 -24.02 -2.29 11.72
N ARG A 114 -23.85 -2.36 10.40
CA ARG A 114 -24.91 -2.05 9.43
C ARG A 114 -25.93 -3.17 9.50
N THR A 115 -27.14 -2.86 9.95
CA THR A 115 -28.30 -3.75 9.87
C THR A 115 -28.62 -4.01 8.39
N LYS A 116 -28.43 -5.26 7.96
CA LYS A 116 -28.76 -5.73 6.61
C LYS A 116 -30.28 -5.68 6.44
N GLY A 117 -30.76 -4.67 5.71
CA GLY A 117 -32.19 -4.49 5.42
C GLY A 117 -32.75 -5.70 4.67
N LYS A 118 -33.78 -6.34 5.23
CA LYS A 118 -34.63 -7.32 4.55
C LYS A 118 -35.37 -6.59 3.42
N ARG A 119 -35.08 -6.91 2.16
CA ARG A 119 -35.92 -6.49 1.03
C ARG A 119 -37.23 -7.29 1.12
N LYS A 120 -38.37 -6.59 1.14
CA LYS A 120 -39.68 -7.15 0.83
C LYS A 120 -39.89 -7.10 -0.67
#